data_AF-A0A392T1Z8-F1
#
_entry.id   AF-A0A392T1Z8-F1
#
_cell.length_a   1.000
_cell.length_b   1.000
_cell.length_c   1.000
_cell.angle_alpha   90.00
_cell.angle_beta   90.00
_cell.angle_gamma   90.00
#
_symmetry.space_group_name_H-M   'P 1'
#
loop_
_entity.id
_entity.type
_entity.pdbx_description
1 polymer ?
#
loop_
_entity_poly.entity_id
_entity_poly.type
_entity_poly.pdbx_seq_one_letter_code
_entity_poly.pdbx_strand_id
1 'polypeptide(L)'
;TCIDGAGYSGSSDEPTGYVLVIGATNRLEAVDSALRRPGRFDREILVGIPDESAREEILIMHTRNCSHKLDDSIDLRKIARSTPGFVGADLEAL
;
A
#
# COMPACT_ATOMS: atom_id res chain seq x y z
N THR A 1 -5.42 21.29 -13.53
CA THR A 1 -5.09 21.85 -12.21
C THR A 1 -3.59 21.91 -12.15
N CYS A 2 -3.09 23.06 -12.58
CA CYS A 2 -1.72 23.57 -12.58
C CYS A 2 -0.62 22.58 -12.18
N ILE A 3 -0.26 21.68 -13.10
CA ILE A 3 1.14 21.27 -13.30
C ILE A 3 1.54 21.95 -14.60
N ASP A 4 1.52 23.29 -14.61
CA ASP A 4 2.09 24.04 -15.72
C ASP A 4 3.44 24.54 -15.25
N GLY A 5 4.45 24.28 -16.07
CA GLY A 5 5.77 24.86 -15.92
C GLY A 5 5.66 26.36 -15.74
N ALA A 6 6.14 26.83 -14.60
CA ALA A 6 6.46 28.24 -14.39
C ALA A 6 7.98 28.32 -14.30
N GLY A 7 8.57 29.10 -15.21
CA GLY A 7 9.99 29.21 -15.42
C GLY A 7 10.75 29.58 -14.16
N TYR A 8 11.81 28.81 -13.91
CA TYR A 8 12.81 29.13 -12.91
C TYR A 8 13.74 30.21 -13.49
N SER A 9 13.48 31.47 -13.18
CA SER A 9 14.48 32.53 -13.36
C SER A 9 15.43 32.49 -12.17
N GLY A 10 16.39 31.57 -12.22
CA GLY A 10 17.41 31.37 -11.19
C GLY A 10 18.54 30.54 -11.75
N SER A 11 19.74 31.11 -11.72
CA SER A 11 21.03 30.53 -12.10
C SER A 11 21.27 29.09 -11.66
N SER A 12 22.09 28.39 -12.46
CA SER A 12 22.75 27.08 -12.24
C SER A 12 21.83 25.85 -12.11
N ASP A 13 21.44 25.31 -13.26
CA ASP A 13 21.47 23.89 -13.70
C ASP A 13 21.54 22.76 -12.63
N GLU A 14 20.74 22.85 -11.56
CA GLU A 14 20.39 21.68 -10.74
C GLU A 14 19.05 21.10 -11.22
N PRO A 15 18.96 19.79 -11.49
CA PRO A 15 17.70 19.19 -11.90
C PRO A 15 16.68 19.33 -10.77
N THR A 16 15.60 20.06 -11.05
CA THR A 16 14.43 20.13 -10.17
C THR A 16 13.95 18.70 -9.89
N GLY A 17 14.00 18.29 -8.61
CA GLY A 17 13.71 16.91 -8.19
C GLY A 17 12.34 16.40 -8.68
N TYR A 18 12.25 15.10 -8.89
CA TYR A 18 11.00 14.45 -9.27
C TYR A 18 10.05 14.35 -8.07
N VAL A 19 8.77 14.66 -8.28
CA VAL A 19 7.71 14.51 -7.28
C VAL A 19 6.79 13.37 -7.70
N LEU A 20 6.60 12.38 -6.81
CA LEU A 20 5.64 11.29 -6.97
C LEU A 20 4.44 11.54 -6.05
N VAL A 21 3.23 11.45 -6.61
CA VAL A 21 1.97 11.59 -5.84
C VAL A 21 1.26 10.24 -5.79
N ILE A 22 0.94 9.77 -4.58
CA ILE A 22 0.17 8.55 -4.35
C ILE A 22 -1.13 8.92 -3.63
N GLY A 23 -2.26 8.46 -4.16
CA GLY A 23 -3.56 8.57 -3.53
C GLY A 23 -4.10 7.20 -3.13
N ALA A 24 -4.84 7.12 -2.03
CA ALA A 24 -5.54 5.92 -1.59
C ALA A 24 -7.02 6.24 -1.37
N THR A 25 -7.92 5.38 -1.88
CA THR A 25 -9.37 5.51 -1.71
C THR A 25 -10.01 4.14 -1.57
N ASN A 26 -11.04 4.04 -0.73
CA ASN A 26 -11.89 2.84 -0.63
C ASN A 26 -13.00 2.82 -1.69
N ARG A 27 -13.16 3.92 -2.45
CA ARG A 27 -14.26 4.16 -3.38
C ARG A 27 -13.73 4.82 -4.66
N LEU A 28 -13.31 3.99 -5.62
CA LEU A 28 -12.73 4.47 -6.88
C LEU A 28 -13.76 5.25 -7.72
N GLU A 29 -15.03 4.83 -7.65
CA GLU A 29 -16.16 5.45 -8.34
C GLU A 29 -16.51 6.85 -7.81
N ALA A 30 -16.09 7.18 -6.58
CA ALA A 30 -16.28 8.50 -5.99
C ALA A 30 -15.19 9.50 -6.40
N VAL A 31 -14.10 9.04 -7.03
CA VAL A 31 -13.03 9.91 -7.52
C VAL A 31 -13.45 10.56 -8.83
N ASP A 32 -13.30 11.88 -8.91
CA ASP A 32 -13.59 12.65 -10.13
C ASP A 32 -12.82 12.08 -11.33
N SER A 33 -13.54 11.75 -12.39
CA SER A 33 -12.98 11.27 -13.67
C SER A 33 -11.88 12.18 -14.23
N ALA A 34 -11.90 13.49 -13.95
CA ALA A 34 -10.89 14.44 -14.38
C ALA A 34 -9.53 14.22 -13.69
N LEU A 35 -9.51 13.66 -12.48
CA LEU A 35 -8.29 13.31 -11.75
C LEU A 35 -7.67 12.00 -12.21
N ARG A 36 -8.46 11.11 -12.82
CA ARG A 36 -8.05 9.79 -13.33
C ARG A 36 -7.52 9.81 -14.77
N ARG A 37 -7.43 11.00 -15.38
CA ARG A 37 -6.94 11.16 -16.76
C ARG A 37 -5.41 11.08 -16.80
N PRO A 38 -4.82 10.72 -17.96
CA PRO A 38 -3.37 10.72 -18.16
C PRO A 38 -2.71 12.04 -17.71
N GLY A 39 -1.55 11.93 -17.04
CA GLY A 39 -0.81 13.07 -16.47
C GLY A 39 -1.28 13.52 -15.07
N ARG A 40 -2.15 12.74 -14.41
CA ARG A 40 -2.60 12.94 -13.03
C ARG A 40 -2.51 11.61 -12.25
N PHE A 41 -3.62 11.06 -11.74
CA PHE A 41 -3.67 9.68 -11.25
C PHE A 41 -3.94 8.74 -12.43
N ASP A 42 -2.90 8.51 -13.24
CA ASP A 42 -2.97 7.72 -14.46
C ASP A 42 -2.74 6.20 -14.23
N ARG A 43 -2.22 5.83 -13.06
CA ARG A 43 -2.05 4.45 -12.61
C ARG A 43 -3.01 4.12 -11.48
N GLU A 44 -3.76 3.04 -11.66
CA GLU A 44 -4.66 2.49 -10.66
C GLU A 44 -4.16 1.11 -10.24
N ILE A 45 -3.99 0.93 -8.93
CA ILE A 45 -3.59 -0.34 -8.33
C ILE A 45 -4.70 -0.76 -7.38
N LEU A 46 -5.35 -1.87 -7.68
CA LEU A 46 -6.36 -2.46 -6.80
C LEU A 46 -5.66 -3.33 -5.76
N VAL A 47 -5.92 -3.04 -4.48
CA VAL A 47 -5.46 -3.86 -3.36
C VAL A 47 -6.61 -4.76 -2.94
N GLY A 48 -6.50 -6.04 -3.25
CA GLY A 48 -7.50 -7.05 -2.91
C GLY A 48 -7.27 -7.71 -1.56
N ILE A 49 -8.16 -8.64 -1.21
CA ILE A 49 -8.00 -9.51 -0.05
C ILE A 49 -6.80 -10.45 -0.30
N PRO A 50 -5.88 -10.60 0.67
CA PRO A 50 -4.72 -11.47 0.51
C PRO A 50 -5.11 -12.95 0.41
N ASP A 51 -4.38 -13.70 -0.41
CA ASP A 51 -4.47 -15.15 -0.45
C ASP A 51 -3.82 -15.81 0.79
N GLU A 52 -3.91 -17.14 0.91
CA GLU A 52 -3.35 -17.86 2.07
C GLU A 52 -1.85 -17.59 2.26
N SER A 53 -1.07 -17.57 1.18
CA SER A 53 0.37 -17.35 1.24
C SER A 53 0.70 -15.93 1.69
N ALA A 54 -0.01 -14.93 1.16
CA ALA A 54 0.14 -13.54 1.57
C ALA A 54 -0.27 -13.34 3.03
N ARG A 55 -1.31 -14.03 3.53
CA ARG A 55 -1.67 -14.00 4.96
C ARG A 55 -0.59 -14.61 5.85
N GLU A 56 0.05 -15.71 5.44
CA GLU A 56 1.20 -16.29 6.16
C GLU A 56 2.35 -15.27 6.25
N GLU A 57 2.68 -14.58 5.16
CA GLU A 57 3.73 -13.55 5.14
C GLU A 57 3.40 -12.34 6.04
N ILE A 58 2.15 -11.88 6.01
CA ILE A 58 1.67 -10.79 6.88
C ILE A 58 1.81 -11.20 8.35
N LEU A 59 1.36 -12.41 8.71
CA LEU A 59 1.49 -12.94 10.07
C LEU A 59 2.96 -13.01 10.49
N ILE A 60 3.85 -13.52 9.64
CA ILE A 60 5.30 -13.55 9.90
C ILE A 60 5.83 -12.13 10.15
N MET A 61 5.40 -11.13 9.37
CA MET A 61 5.84 -9.74 9.55
C MET A 61 5.42 -9.19 10.91
N HIS A 62 4.15 -9.36 11.30
CA HIS A 62 3.65 -8.89 12.60
C HIS A 62 4.35 -9.60 13.76
N THR A 63 4.70 -10.88 13.61
CA THR A 63 5.31 -11.65 14.70
C THR A 63 6.82 -11.51 14.81
N ARG A 64 7.50 -10.95 13.80
CA ARG A 64 8.98 -10.75 13.82
C ARG A 64 9.46 -9.89 14.98
N ASN A 65 8.66 -8.91 15.40
CA ASN A 65 9.03 -7.94 16.44
C ASN A 65 8.36 -8.21 17.79
N CYS A 66 7.71 -9.38 17.97
CA CYS A 66 7.15 -9.76 19.26
C CYS A 66 8.28 -9.86 20.30
N SER A 67 8.19 -9.04 21.35
CA SER A 67 9.17 -9.02 22.45
C SER A 67 9.21 -10.32 23.25
N HIS A 68 8.14 -11.11 23.19
CA HIS A 68 8.11 -12.49 23.65
C HIS A 68 8.29 -13.40 22.44
N LYS A 69 9.23 -14.34 22.52
CA LYS A 69 9.36 -15.38 21.50
C LYS A 69 8.03 -16.10 21.37
N LEU A 70 7.54 -16.21 20.15
CA LEU A 70 6.46 -17.15 19.85
C LEU A 70 6.89 -18.54 20.31
N ASP A 71 5.94 -19.28 20.86
CA ASP A 71 6.13 -20.69 21.17
C ASP A 71 6.36 -21.47 19.86
N ASP A 72 7.32 -22.40 19.86
CA ASP A 72 7.66 -23.22 18.68
C ASP A 72 6.47 -24.08 18.20
N SER A 73 5.41 -24.23 19.02
CA SER A 73 4.17 -24.90 18.65
C SER A 73 3.22 -24.06 17.78
N ILE A 74 3.48 -22.76 17.61
CA ILE A 74 2.63 -21.87 16.82
C ILE A 74 2.94 -22.02 15.33
N ASP A 75 1.99 -22.62 14.60
CA ASP A 75 2.05 -22.76 13.15
C ASP A 75 1.28 -21.62 12.46
N LEU A 76 2.01 -20.62 11.97
CA LEU A 76 1.45 -19.47 11.26
C LEU A 76 0.76 -19.85 9.94
N ARG A 77 1.20 -20.93 9.28
CA ARG A 77 0.54 -21.43 8.06
C ARG A 77 -0.84 -21.99 8.38
N LYS A 78 -0.96 -22.70 9.51
CA LYS A 78 -2.26 -23.19 9.98
C LYS A 78 -3.23 -22.03 10.32
N ILE A 79 -2.71 -20.96 10.90
CA ILE A 79 -3.51 -19.75 11.17
C ILE A 79 -3.94 -19.10 9.85
N ALA A 80 -3.02 -18.91 8.90
CA ALA A 80 -3.33 -18.35 7.57
C ALA A 80 -4.43 -19.14 6.83
N ARG A 81 -4.41 -20.47 6.92
CA ARG A 81 -5.49 -21.35 6.40
C ARG A 81 -6.84 -21.13 7.05
N SER A 82 -6.83 -20.77 8.34
CA SER A 82 -8.04 -20.64 9.16
C SER A 82 -8.65 -19.24 9.11
N THR A 83 -8.02 -18.29 8.40
CA THR A 83 -8.43 -16.87 8.31
C THR A 83 -8.84 -16.44 6.89
N PRO A 84 -9.68 -17.19 6.15
CA PRO A 84 -10.11 -16.77 4.82
C PRO A 84 -10.89 -15.45 4.89
N GLY A 85 -10.58 -14.51 3.99
CA GLY A 85 -11.24 -13.21 3.94
C GLY A 85 -10.60 -12.13 4.82
N PHE A 86 -9.68 -12.49 5.70
CA PHE A 86 -9.01 -11.53 6.59
C PHE A 86 -8.09 -10.62 5.79
N VAL A 87 -8.15 -9.32 6.08
CA VAL A 87 -7.19 -8.32 5.58
C VAL A 87 -6.07 -8.10 6.60
N GLY A 88 -5.05 -7.32 6.22
CA GLY A 88 -3.89 -7.08 7.10
C GLY A 88 -4.26 -6.57 8.49
N ALA A 89 -5.23 -5.66 8.59
CA ALA A 89 -5.71 -5.15 9.87
C ALA A 89 -6.39 -6.23 10.74
N ASP A 90 -7.10 -7.19 10.14
CA ASP A 90 -7.72 -8.29 10.88
C ASP A 90 -6.64 -9.25 11.42
N LEU A 91 -5.57 -9.48 10.65
CA LEU A 91 -4.46 -10.34 11.06
C LEU A 91 -3.59 -9.71 12.15
N GLU A 92 -3.48 -8.38 12.16
CA GLU A 92 -2.79 -7.64 13.23
C GLU A 92 -3.52 -7.74 14.57
N ALA A 93 -4.85 -7.87 14.55
CA ALA A 93 -5.69 -7.90 15.74
C ALA A 93 -5.81 -9.28 16.41
N LEU A 94 -5.19 -10.32 15.84
CA LEU A 94 -5.18 -11.70 16.38
C LEU A 94 -4.20 -11.86 17.55
#